data_AF-A0A172ZBL0-F1
#
_entry.id   AF-A0A172ZBL0-F1
#
_cell.length_a   1.000
_cell.length_b   1.000
_cell.length_c   1.000
_cell.angle_alpha   90.00
_cell.angle_beta   90.00
_cell.angle_gamma   90.00
#
_symmetry.space_group_name_H-M   'P 1'
#
loop_
_entity.id
_entity.type
_entity.pdbx_description
1 polymer ?
#
loop_
_entity_poly.entity_id
_entity_poly.type
_entity_poly.pdbx_seq_one_letter_code
_entity_poly.pdbx_strand_id
1 'polypeptide(L)'
;MPIRYTEYVRLKKGRYQSVGKFGEGIYAYEVLTGITDSPEYHQISKAEFDFFKTWSKEVDGVMDMKKFYEIVNRPVLCSGYLGKEYLDTSRLRDM
;
A
#
# COMPACT_ATOMS: atom_id res chain seq x y z
N MET A 1 7.28 12.67 -15.57
CA MET A 1 7.28 11.31 -16.13
C MET A 1 6.24 10.50 -15.38
N PRO A 2 5.53 9.55 -16.01
CA PRO A 2 4.57 8.72 -15.30
C PRO A 2 5.30 7.80 -14.33
N ILE A 3 4.85 7.78 -13.07
CA ILE A 3 5.48 6.98 -12.00
C ILE A 3 5.08 5.51 -12.20
N ARG A 4 6.04 4.60 -12.18
CA ARG A 4 5.81 3.15 -12.25
C ARG A 4 5.70 2.51 -10.88
N TYR A 5 5.02 1.37 -10.81
CA TYR A 5 4.93 0.57 -9.59
C TYR A 5 6.31 0.17 -9.03
N THR A 6 7.31 -0.02 -9.90
CA THR A 6 8.69 -0.36 -9.52
C THR A 6 9.44 0.81 -8.88
N GLU A 7 8.92 2.03 -8.96
CA GLU A 7 9.47 3.21 -8.27
C GLU A 7 8.99 3.32 -6.82
N TYR A 8 8.17 2.37 -6.35
CA TYR A 8 7.78 2.29 -4.95
C TYR A 8 9.01 2.12 -4.04
N VAL A 9 9.20 3.08 -3.15
CA VAL A 9 10.23 3.00 -2.10
C VAL A 9 9.59 2.48 -0.83
N ARG A 10 9.83 1.21 -0.53
CA ARG A 10 9.44 0.57 0.74
C ARG A 10 10.23 1.17 1.91
N LEU A 11 9.53 1.55 2.99
CA LEU A 11 10.17 2.21 4.15
C LEU A 11 9.90 1.52 5.48
N LYS A 12 8.71 0.95 5.68
CA LYS A 12 8.37 0.16 6.86
C LYS A 12 7.80 -1.17 6.40
N LYS A 13 8.25 -2.26 7.01
CA LYS A 13 7.87 -3.63 6.65
C LYS A 13 7.17 -4.30 7.81
N GLY A 14 6.06 -4.97 7.51
CA GLY A 14 5.40 -5.97 8.37
C GLY A 14 5.65 -7.38 7.82
N ARG A 15 4.90 -8.37 8.30
CA ARG A 15 5.11 -9.77 7.90
C ARG A 15 4.76 -10.04 6.43
N TYR A 16 3.59 -9.61 5.99
CA TYR A 16 3.06 -9.80 4.61
C TYR A 16 2.64 -8.48 3.94
N GLN A 17 3.11 -7.36 4.47
CA GLN A 17 2.66 -6.04 4.09
C GLN A 17 3.79 -5.03 4.29
N SER A 18 3.73 -3.91 3.57
CA SER A 18 4.68 -2.83 3.77
C SER A 18 4.05 -1.47 3.49
N VAL A 19 4.68 -0.41 4.01
CA VAL A 19 4.31 0.97 3.66
C VAL A 19 5.55 1.73 3.21
N GLY A 20 5.32 2.69 2.34
CA GLY A 20 6.35 3.37 1.59
C GLY A 20 5.78 4.56 0.85
N LYS A 21 6.47 4.98 -0.20
CA LYS A 21 6.05 6.13 -1.00
C LYS A 21 6.43 6.02 -2.46
N PHE A 22 5.63 6.69 -3.28
CA PHE A 22 5.94 7.04 -4.65
C PHE A 22 6.34 8.53 -4.69
N GLY A 23 7.54 8.82 -5.16
CA GLY A 23 8.09 10.19 -5.12
C GLY A 23 8.09 10.78 -3.71
N GLU A 24 7.89 12.10 -3.61
CA GLU A 24 7.97 12.82 -2.33
C GLU A 24 6.66 12.89 -1.54
N GLY A 25 5.51 12.72 -2.20
CA GLY A 25 4.20 13.08 -1.62
C GLY A 25 3.18 11.96 -1.47
N ILE A 26 3.34 10.82 -2.15
CA ILE A 26 2.30 9.79 -2.20
C ILE A 26 2.70 8.63 -1.29
N TYR A 27 2.09 8.56 -0.11
CA TYR A 27 2.24 7.41 0.78
C TYR A 27 1.37 6.26 0.29
N ALA A 28 1.96 5.06 0.23
CA ALA A 28 1.26 3.88 -0.25
C ALA A 28 1.50 2.68 0.65
N TYR A 29 0.44 1.90 0.80
CA TYR A 29 0.43 0.57 1.38
C TYR A 29 0.59 -0.47 0.29
N GLU A 30 1.60 -1.31 0.43
CA GLU A 30 1.87 -2.46 -0.41
C GLU A 30 1.35 -3.71 0.28
N VAL A 31 0.46 -4.41 -0.41
CA VAL A 31 -0.06 -5.71 -0.02
C VAL A 31 0.22 -6.70 -1.16
N LEU A 32 0.60 -7.91 -0.80
CA LEU A 32 0.74 -9.00 -1.77
C LEU A 32 -0.61 -9.69 -1.92
N THR A 33 -1.11 -9.78 -3.15
CA THR A 33 -2.42 -10.33 -3.48
C THR A 33 -2.31 -11.42 -4.55
N GLY A 34 -3.34 -12.27 -4.62
CA GLY A 34 -3.46 -13.32 -5.64
C GLY A 34 -2.60 -14.56 -5.37
N ILE A 35 -2.50 -15.41 -6.39
CA ILE A 35 -1.81 -16.72 -6.32
C ILE A 35 -0.28 -16.57 -6.35
N THR A 36 0.22 -15.43 -6.87
CA THR A 36 1.65 -15.19 -7.10
C THR A 36 2.25 -14.15 -6.16
N ASP A 37 1.57 -13.80 -5.07
CA ASP A 37 1.99 -12.76 -4.12
C ASP A 37 2.37 -11.44 -4.83
N SER A 38 1.50 -11.01 -5.74
CA SER A 38 1.76 -9.83 -6.56
C SER A 38 1.47 -8.54 -5.80
N PRO A 39 2.31 -7.50 -5.93
CA PRO A 39 2.10 -6.27 -5.19
C PRO A 39 0.94 -5.44 -5.78
N GLU A 40 0.06 -5.02 -4.89
CA GLU A 40 -0.93 -3.97 -5.11
C GLU A 40 -0.65 -2.79 -4.19
N TYR A 41 -0.83 -1.58 -4.72
CA TYR A 41 -0.54 -0.35 -4.02
C TYR A 41 -1.80 0.48 -3.80
N HIS A 42 -2.11 0.78 -2.54
CA HIS A 42 -3.23 1.61 -2.13
C HIS A 42 -2.72 2.87 -1.44
N GLN A 43 -3.34 4.02 -1.71
CA GLN A 43 -2.99 5.26 -1.03
C GLN A 43 -3.33 5.19 0.46
N ILE A 44 -2.41 5.68 1.29
CA ILE A 44 -2.60 5.87 2.73
C ILE A 44 -2.24 7.28 3.15
N SER A 45 -2.69 7.69 4.32
CA SER A 45 -2.35 9.01 4.86
C SER A 45 -0.96 9.01 5.44
N LYS A 46 -0.40 10.21 5.62
CA LYS A 46 0.82 10.36 6.41
C LYS A 46 0.62 9.80 7.83
N ALA A 47 -0.54 10.02 8.45
CA ALA A 47 -0.83 9.48 9.77
C ALA A 47 -0.87 7.93 9.75
N GLU A 48 -1.53 7.33 8.76
CA GLU A 48 -1.56 5.87 8.59
C GLU A 48 -0.15 5.31 8.36
N PHE A 49 0.67 5.99 7.58
CA PHE A 49 2.08 5.65 7.43
C PHE A 49 2.82 5.74 8.76
N ASP A 50 2.66 6.82 9.52
CA ASP A 50 3.33 7.09 10.79
C ASP A 50 2.99 6.00 11.82
N PHE A 51 1.71 5.65 11.94
CA PHE A 51 1.20 4.64 12.87
C PHE A 51 1.24 3.20 12.35
N PHE A 52 1.90 2.93 11.21
CA PHE A 52 1.99 1.60 10.61
C PHE A 52 2.26 0.49 11.62
N LYS A 53 3.32 0.63 12.44
CA LYS A 53 3.71 -0.39 13.43
C LYS A 53 2.61 -0.72 14.46
N THR A 54 1.71 0.22 14.72
CA THR A 54 0.62 0.05 15.68
C THR A 54 -0.50 -0.80 15.08
N TRP A 55 -0.96 -0.45 13.88
CA TRP A 55 -2.08 -1.15 13.24
C TRP A 55 -1.65 -2.37 12.42
N SER A 56 -0.37 -2.49 12.08
CA SER A 56 0.22 -3.68 11.45
C SER A 56 0.60 -4.76 12.47
N LYS A 57 0.35 -4.52 13.77
CA LYS A 57 0.76 -5.41 14.85
C LYS A 57 -0.10 -6.67 14.84
N GLU A 58 0.55 -7.82 14.82
CA GLU A 58 -0.09 -9.10 15.11
C GLU A 58 -0.20 -9.24 16.64
N VAL A 59 -1.41 -9.50 17.14
CA VAL A 59 -1.66 -9.91 18.53
C VAL A 59 -2.08 -11.37 18.47
N ASP A 60 -1.34 -12.24 19.16
CA ASP A 60 -1.57 -13.70 19.15
C ASP A 60 -1.59 -14.34 17.76
N GLY A 61 -0.76 -13.81 16.84
CA GLY A 61 -0.68 -14.27 15.45
C GLY A 61 -1.85 -13.80 14.57
N VAL A 62 -2.75 -12.97 15.09
CA VAL A 62 -3.87 -12.38 14.36
C VAL A 62 -3.58 -10.89 14.14
N MET A 63 -3.53 -10.48 12.88
CA MET A 63 -3.49 -9.06 12.53
C MET A 63 -4.87 -8.44 12.76
N ASP A 64 -4.92 -7.20 13.26
CA ASP A 64 -6.16 -6.42 13.22
C ASP A 64 -6.53 -6.14 11.75
N MET A 65 -7.43 -6.97 11.23
CA MET A 65 -7.85 -6.91 9.83
C MET A 65 -8.70 -5.68 9.52
N LYS A 66 -9.16 -4.90 10.51
CA LYS A 66 -10.03 -3.75 10.27
C LYS A 66 -9.33 -2.71 9.38
N LYS A 67 -8.11 -2.31 9.76
CA LYS A 67 -7.35 -1.31 9.00
C LYS A 67 -6.88 -1.86 7.65
N PHE A 68 -6.54 -3.15 7.60
CA PHE A 68 -6.25 -3.86 6.36
C PHE A 68 -7.43 -3.75 5.38
N TYR A 69 -8.63 -4.19 5.77
CA TYR A 69 -9.82 -4.16 4.92
C TYR A 69 -10.21 -2.74 4.53
N GLU A 70 -10.05 -1.76 5.42
CA GLU A 70 -10.29 -0.36 5.10
C GLU A 70 -9.37 0.16 3.98
N ILE A 71 -8.10 -0.25 3.96
CA ILE A 71 -7.12 0.19 2.95
C ILE A 71 -7.29 -0.56 1.63
N VAL A 72 -7.44 -1.88 1.65
CA VAL A 72 -7.53 -2.68 0.41
C VAL A 72 -8.83 -2.48 -0.37
N ASN A 73 -9.89 -1.99 0.29
CA ASN A 73 -11.11 -1.55 -0.39
C ASN A 73 -10.98 -0.18 -1.07
N ARG A 74 -9.85 0.53 -0.91
CA ARG A 74 -9.56 1.78 -1.62
C ARG A 74 -9.12 1.46 -3.05
N PRO A 75 -9.26 2.42 -3.99
CA PRO A 75 -8.76 2.24 -5.34
C PRO A 75 -7.28 1.84 -5.37
N VAL A 76 -6.96 0.81 -6.15
CA VAL A 76 -5.57 0.45 -6.49
C VAL A 76 -4.99 1.56 -7.35
N LEU A 77 -3.86 2.13 -6.91
CA LEU A 77 -3.11 3.17 -7.62
C LEU A 77 -2.34 2.60 -8.80
N CYS A 78 -1.63 1.49 -8.57
CA CYS A 78 -0.91 0.72 -9.58
C CYS A 78 -0.70 -0.71 -9.07
N SER A 79 -0.40 -1.63 -9.98
CA SER A 79 -0.09 -3.02 -9.70
C SER A 79 0.65 -3.62 -10.88
N GLY A 80 1.73 -4.36 -10.59
CA GLY A 80 2.44 -5.14 -11.61
C GLY A 80 1.63 -6.30 -12.17
N TYR A 81 0.59 -6.77 -11.46
CA TYR A 81 -0.22 -7.93 -11.87
C TYR A 81 -1.45 -7.55 -12.67
N LEU A 82 -2.12 -6.46 -12.33
CA LEU A 82 -3.33 -6.02 -13.02
C LEU A 82 -3.06 -5.34 -14.38
N GLY A 83 -1.81 -5.39 -14.88
CA GLY A 83 -1.37 -4.61 -16.04
C GLY A 83 -1.43 -3.09 -15.81
N LYS A 84 -1.49 -2.66 -14.54
CA LYS A 84 -1.57 -1.25 -14.13
C LYS A 84 -0.20 -0.77 -13.69
N GLU A 85 0.75 -0.82 -14.61
CA GLU A 85 2.16 -0.57 -14.30
C GLU A 85 2.42 0.86 -13.83
N TYR A 86 1.56 1.80 -14.23
CA TYR A 86 1.70 3.22 -13.94
C TYR A 86 0.72 3.66 -12.86
N LEU A 87 1.19 4.55 -12.00
CA LEU A 87 0.39 5.19 -10.96
C LEU A 87 -0.72 6.02 -11.59
N ASP A 88 -1.96 5.65 -11.31
CA ASP A 88 -3.15 6.38 -11.74
C ASP A 88 -3.43 7.53 -10.76
N THR A 89 -2.97 8.73 -11.11
CA THR A 89 -3.14 9.92 -10.28
C THR A 89 -4.60 10.36 -10.13
N SER A 90 -5.50 9.92 -11.02
CA SER A 90 -6.93 10.23 -10.90
C SER A 90 -7.60 9.50 -9.72
N ARG A 91 -6.95 8.45 -9.21
CA ARG A 91 -7.40 7.66 -8.05
C ARG A 91 -6.85 8.17 -6.72
N LEU A 92 -6.02 9.22 -6.76
CA LEU A 92 -5.56 9.86 -5.55
C LEU A 92 -6.74 10.50 -4.83
N ARG A 93 -6.86 10.19 -3.56
CA ARG A 93 -7.80 10.78 -2.61
C ARG A 93 -7.18 12.06 -2.07
N ASP A 94 -8.04 13.01 -1.73
CA ASP A 94 -7.68 14.12 -0.85
C ASP A 94 -7.51 13.56 0.56
N MET A 95 -6.32 13.78 1.15
CA MET A 95 -5.82 13.05 2.31
C MET A 95 -5.36 14.02 3.40
#